data_AF-A0A3Q3A4M2-F1
#
_entry.id   AF-A0A3Q3A4M2-F1
#
_cell.length_a   1.000
_cell.length_b   1.000
_cell.length_c   1.000
_cell.angle_alpha   90.00
_cell.angle_beta   90.00
_cell.angle_gamma   90.00
#
_symmetry.space_group_name_H-M   'P 1'
#
loop_
_entity.id
_entity.type
_entity.pdbx_description
1 polymer ?
#
loop_
_entity_poly.entity_id
_entity_poly.type
_entity_poly.pdbx_seq_one_letter_code
_entity_poly.pdbx_strand_id
1 'polypeptide(L)'
;MMAMEQYGPAAIYLRKPERERIEAQTAPFDAKTAFFVVDEAEMYLKGKLVKKEGGKATVETDSGKTVTVKEDDIHARNPPKFDKIEDMAMMTHLNEPCVLFNLKERYASWMIYTYSGLFCVVVNPYKWLPVYDAVVVAAYRG
;
A
#
# COMPACT_ATOMS: atom_id res chain seq x y z
N MET A 1 -8.01 -2.81 -20.46
CA MET A 1 -7.78 -1.44 -21.03
C MET A 1 -9.03 -0.54 -21.12
N MET A 2 -10.19 -0.97 -21.63
CA MET A 2 -11.32 -0.06 -21.94
C MET A 2 -11.95 0.71 -20.74
N ALA A 3 -11.87 0.21 -19.50
CA ALA A 3 -12.59 0.81 -18.38
C ALA A 3 -12.05 2.17 -17.88
N MET A 4 -10.79 2.50 -18.19
CA MET A 4 -10.14 3.72 -17.70
C MET A 4 -10.07 4.84 -18.73
N GLU A 5 -10.37 4.56 -20.00
CA GLU A 5 -10.29 5.53 -21.11
C GLU A 5 -11.24 6.72 -20.91
N GLN A 6 -12.42 6.49 -20.34
CA GLN A 6 -13.41 7.53 -20.03
C GLN A 6 -12.92 8.62 -19.07
N TYR A 7 -11.87 8.35 -18.28
CA TYR A 7 -11.28 9.33 -17.36
C TYR A 7 -10.18 10.18 -18.01
N GLY A 8 -9.83 9.91 -19.28
CA GLY A 8 -8.84 10.68 -20.04
C GLY A 8 -7.50 10.83 -19.31
N PRO A 9 -6.91 12.04 -19.26
CA PRO A 9 -5.64 12.29 -18.58
C PRO A 9 -5.64 11.98 -17.08
N ALA A 10 -6.82 11.91 -16.44
CA ALA A 10 -6.95 11.62 -15.02
C ALA A 10 -6.70 10.13 -14.68
N ALA A 11 -6.82 9.23 -15.67
CA ALA A 11 -6.80 7.77 -15.45
C ALA A 11 -5.61 7.31 -14.61
N ILE A 12 -4.40 7.79 -14.91
CA ILE A 12 -3.15 7.39 -14.23
C ILE A 12 -3.08 7.80 -12.75
N TYR A 13 -3.89 8.78 -12.34
CA TYR A 13 -4.03 9.29 -10.97
C TYR A 13 -5.16 8.61 -10.20
N LEU A 14 -6.04 7.89 -10.89
CA LEU A 14 -7.16 7.15 -10.30
C LEU A 14 -6.83 5.66 -10.16
N ARG A 15 -6.25 5.05 -11.19
CA ARG A 15 -5.86 3.63 -11.22
C ARG A 15 -4.64 3.42 -12.12
N LYS A 16 -3.69 2.60 -11.66
CA LYS A 16 -2.54 2.23 -12.49
C LYS A 16 -2.92 1.36 -13.69
N PRO A 17 -2.17 1.48 -14.81
CA PRO A 17 -2.34 0.61 -15.95
C PRO A 17 -2.31 -0.87 -15.56
N GLU A 18 -3.08 -1.69 -16.27
CA GLU A 18 -3.21 -3.11 -16.00
C GLU A 18 -1.86 -3.84 -16.00
N ARG A 19 -0.97 -3.50 -16.94
CA ARG A 19 0.39 -4.03 -17.00
C ARG A 19 1.20 -3.78 -15.72
N GLU A 20 1.24 -2.53 -15.25
CA GLU A 20 1.95 -2.16 -14.01
C GLU A 20 1.37 -2.88 -12.79
N ARG A 21 0.05 -3.05 -12.75
CA ARG A 21 -0.62 -3.81 -11.69
C ARG A 21 -0.21 -5.27 -11.72
N ILE A 22 -0.26 -5.93 -12.87
CA ILE A 22 0.12 -7.34 -13.00
C ILE A 22 1.59 -7.52 -12.60
N GLU A 23 2.49 -6.67 -13.08
CA GLU A 23 3.91 -6.71 -12.73
C GLU A 23 4.10 -6.61 -11.21
N ALA A 24 3.47 -5.63 -10.55
CA ALA A 24 3.55 -5.48 -9.10
C ALA A 24 2.99 -6.70 -8.35
N GLN A 25 1.85 -7.25 -8.79
CA GLN A 25 1.19 -8.37 -8.13
C GLN A 25 1.96 -9.70 -8.26
N THR A 26 2.85 -9.82 -9.24
CA THR A 26 3.70 -11.00 -9.45
C THR A 26 5.03 -10.96 -8.69
N ALA A 27 5.29 -9.89 -7.93
CA ALA A 27 6.52 -9.77 -7.17
C ALA A 27 6.71 -10.96 -6.19
N PRO A 28 7.94 -11.48 -6.01
CA PRO A 28 8.21 -12.55 -5.05
C PRO A 28 7.80 -12.15 -3.64
N PHE A 29 7.09 -13.05 -2.95
CA PHE A 29 6.61 -12.82 -1.59
C PHE A 29 6.56 -14.11 -0.80
N ASP A 30 7.13 -14.08 0.40
CA ASP A 30 7.03 -15.18 1.36
C ASP A 30 6.29 -14.70 2.61
N ALA A 31 5.06 -15.19 2.76
CA ALA A 31 4.18 -14.84 3.89
C ALA A 31 4.75 -15.24 5.26
N LYS A 32 5.66 -16.20 5.31
CA LYS A 32 6.28 -16.64 6.58
C LYS A 32 7.38 -15.70 7.05
N THR A 33 7.95 -14.91 6.15
CA THR A 33 9.10 -14.06 6.45
C THR A 33 8.86 -12.58 6.18
N ALA A 34 7.86 -12.19 5.39
CA ALA A 34 7.55 -10.80 5.11
C ALA A 34 6.79 -10.12 6.27
N PHE A 35 7.47 -9.28 7.03
CA PHE A 35 6.92 -8.55 8.19
C PHE A 35 7.23 -7.05 8.12
N PHE A 36 6.42 -6.27 8.82
CA PHE A 36 6.78 -4.94 9.30
C PHE A 36 7.38 -5.07 10.70
N VAL A 37 8.28 -4.16 11.04
CA VAL A 37 8.88 -4.03 12.37
C VAL A 37 8.77 -2.59 12.84
N VAL A 38 8.48 -2.38 14.13
CA VAL A 38 8.44 -1.04 14.75
C VAL A 38 9.82 -0.39 14.69
N ASP A 39 9.86 0.89 14.36
CA ASP A 39 11.08 1.70 14.29
C ASP A 39 10.84 3.08 14.94
N GLU A 40 11.81 3.59 15.69
CA GLU A 40 11.66 4.85 16.43
C GLU A 40 11.60 6.09 15.52
N ALA A 41 12.23 6.05 14.34
CA ALA A 41 12.34 7.20 13.44
C ALA A 41 11.24 7.20 12.36
N GLU A 42 10.92 6.02 11.81
CA GLU A 42 9.96 5.86 10.69
C GLU A 42 8.62 5.23 11.11
N MET A 43 8.42 4.98 12.41
CA MET A 43 7.32 4.21 13.02
C MET A 43 7.31 2.73 12.63
N TYR A 44 7.37 2.41 11.34
CA TYR A 44 7.41 1.04 10.83
C TYR A 44 8.32 0.92 9.61
N LEU A 45 9.11 -0.15 9.60
CA LEU A 45 9.94 -0.54 8.47
C LEU A 45 9.50 -1.88 7.90
N LYS A 46 9.64 -2.06 6.59
CA LYS A 46 9.53 -3.37 5.95
C LYS A 46 10.78 -4.19 6.24
N GLY A 47 10.61 -5.49 6.42
CA GLY A 47 11.74 -6.40 6.54
C GLY A 47 11.38 -7.88 6.39
N LYS A 48 12.42 -8.69 6.53
CA LYS A 48 12.39 -10.14 6.50
C LYS A 48 12.66 -10.68 7.90
N LEU A 49 11.73 -11.46 8.44
CA LEU A 49 11.92 -12.20 9.67
C LEU A 49 13.01 -13.27 9.50
N VAL A 50 14.03 -13.21 10.35
CA VAL A 50 15.16 -14.15 10.36
C VAL A 50 14.96 -15.23 11.41
N LYS A 51 14.56 -14.85 12.63
CA LYS A 51 14.38 -15.77 13.75
C LYS A 51 13.31 -15.28 14.72
N LYS A 52 12.61 -16.23 15.35
CA LYS A 52 11.79 -16.01 16.56
C LYS A 52 12.28 -16.95 17.65
N GLU A 53 12.64 -16.40 18.80
CA GLU A 53 13.12 -17.17 19.95
C GLU A 53 12.99 -16.36 21.24
N GLY A 54 12.56 -17.00 22.32
CA GLY A 54 12.52 -16.37 23.64
C GLY A 54 11.62 -15.15 23.73
N GLY A 55 10.52 -15.10 22.95
CA GLY A 55 9.58 -13.97 22.91
C GLY A 55 10.11 -12.74 22.14
N LYS A 56 11.20 -12.91 21.37
CA LYS A 56 11.80 -11.87 20.54
C LYS A 56 11.83 -12.29 19.08
N ALA A 57 11.69 -11.31 18.20
CA ALA A 57 11.82 -11.47 16.76
C ALA A 57 13.03 -10.69 16.25
N THR A 58 13.87 -11.34 15.45
CA THR A 58 14.97 -10.70 14.71
C THR A 58 14.55 -10.51 13.27
N VAL A 59 14.53 -9.26 12.81
CA VAL A 59 14.11 -8.84 11.47
C VAL A 59 15.25 -8.12 10.78
N GLU A 60 15.56 -8.53 9.55
CA GLU A 60 16.42 -7.80 8.63
C GLU A 60 15.57 -6.82 7.84
N THR A 61 15.73 -5.52 8.09
CA THR A 61 14.97 -4.47 7.40
C THR A 61 15.41 -4.31 5.95
N ASP A 62 14.54 -3.78 5.10
CA ASP A 62 14.85 -3.48 3.69
C ASP A 62 16.00 -2.44 3.54
N SER A 63 16.37 -1.74 4.63
CA SER A 63 17.52 -0.83 4.69
C SER A 63 18.86 -1.56 4.95
N GLY A 64 18.85 -2.88 5.13
CA GLY A 64 20.01 -3.71 5.44
C GLY A 64 20.39 -3.75 6.92
N LYS A 65 19.62 -3.09 7.80
CA LYS A 65 19.83 -3.16 9.26
C LYS A 65 19.08 -4.35 9.86
N THR A 66 19.74 -5.07 10.78
CA THR A 66 19.11 -6.12 11.57
C THR A 66 18.68 -5.56 12.93
N VAL A 67 17.40 -5.73 13.27
CA VAL A 67 16.82 -5.30 14.53
C VAL A 67 16.23 -6.50 15.28
N THR A 68 16.30 -6.47 16.60
CA THR A 68 15.66 -7.47 17.47
C THR A 68 14.67 -6.77 18.38
N VAL A 69 13.39 -7.08 18.22
CA VAL A 69 12.28 -6.48 18.95
C VAL A 69 11.45 -7.56 19.64
N LYS A 70 10.40 -7.20 20.38
CA LYS A 70 9.45 -8.19 20.91
C LYS A 70 8.63 -8.77 19.77
N GLU A 71 8.12 -9.99 19.95
CA GLU A 71 7.28 -10.62 18.93
C GLU A 71 5.98 -9.84 18.64
N ASP A 72 5.49 -9.04 19.59
CA ASP A 72 4.31 -8.18 19.42
C ASP A 72 4.61 -6.92 18.58
N ASP A 73 5.89 -6.56 18.41
CA ASP A 73 6.34 -5.38 17.68
C ASP A 73 6.63 -5.68 16.19
N ILE A 74 6.17 -6.84 15.70
CA ILE A 74 6.21 -7.19 14.28
C ILE A 74 4.80 -7.48 13.75
N HIS A 75 4.55 -7.10 12.51
CA HIS A 75 3.23 -7.23 11.91
C HIS A 75 3.31 -7.90 10.54
N ALA A 76 2.46 -8.90 10.28
CA ALA A 76 2.46 -9.61 9.00
C ALA A 76 2.12 -8.65 7.85
N ARG A 77 2.81 -8.82 6.72
CA ARG A 77 2.57 -8.05 5.48
C ARG A 77 1.52 -8.73 4.62
N ASN A 78 0.76 -7.94 3.88
CA ASN A 78 -0.09 -8.47 2.82
C ASN A 78 0.76 -8.90 1.60
N PRO A 79 0.34 -9.95 0.87
CA PRO A 79 0.98 -10.31 -0.40
C PRO A 79 0.78 -9.23 -1.48
N PRO A 80 1.64 -9.17 -2.52
CA PRO A 80 1.66 -8.10 -3.52
C PRO A 80 0.35 -7.93 -4.30
N LYS A 81 -0.52 -8.93 -4.31
CA LYS A 81 -1.88 -8.81 -4.87
C LYS A 81 -2.69 -7.66 -4.24
N PHE A 82 -2.37 -7.28 -2.99
CA PHE A 82 -3.01 -6.19 -2.26
C PHE A 82 -2.26 -4.86 -2.35
N ASP A 83 -1.16 -4.79 -3.10
CA ASP A 83 -0.41 -3.56 -3.26
C ASP A 83 -1.29 -2.48 -3.91
N LYS A 84 -1.33 -1.31 -3.28
CA LYS A 84 -2.10 -0.14 -3.73
C LYS A 84 -3.58 -0.47 -3.95
N ILE A 85 -4.16 -1.37 -3.16
CA ILE A 85 -5.58 -1.71 -3.25
C ILE A 85 -6.46 -0.47 -3.08
N GLU A 86 -7.57 -0.44 -3.80
CA GLU A 86 -8.50 0.69 -3.79
C GLU A 86 -9.34 0.74 -2.51
N ASP A 87 -9.66 -0.43 -1.94
CA ASP A 87 -10.33 -0.55 -0.65
C ASP A 87 -9.50 -1.40 0.31
N MET A 88 -8.99 -0.77 1.36
CA MET A 88 -8.16 -1.42 2.37
C MET A 88 -8.93 -2.45 3.20
N ALA A 89 -10.27 -2.36 3.26
CA ALA A 89 -11.09 -3.36 3.95
C ALA A 89 -11.01 -4.75 3.29
N MET A 90 -10.52 -4.84 2.05
CA MET A 90 -10.31 -6.10 1.33
C MET A 90 -8.98 -6.80 1.68
N MET A 91 -8.09 -6.16 2.44
CA MET A 91 -6.80 -6.74 2.82
C MET A 91 -6.94 -7.95 3.75
N THR A 92 -6.04 -8.92 3.64
CA THR A 92 -5.99 -10.07 4.57
C THR A 92 -5.51 -9.64 5.96
N HIS A 93 -4.44 -8.84 6.01
CA HIS A 93 -3.92 -8.28 7.25
C HIS A 93 -4.30 -6.81 7.33
N LEU A 94 -5.21 -6.49 8.25
CA LEU A 94 -5.66 -5.12 8.51
C LEU A 94 -5.03 -4.58 9.81
N ASN A 95 -3.71 -4.47 9.80
CA ASN A 95 -2.93 -3.87 10.89
C ASN A 95 -2.51 -2.43 10.51
N GLU A 96 -2.08 -1.66 11.50
CA GLU A 96 -1.66 -0.26 11.35
C GLU A 96 -0.62 -0.05 10.23
N PRO A 97 0.49 -0.82 10.13
CA PRO A 97 1.45 -0.60 9.06
C PRO A 97 0.91 -1.00 7.68
N CYS A 98 0.03 -2.00 7.55
CA CYS A 98 -0.59 -2.33 6.27
C CYS A 98 -1.41 -1.15 5.72
N VAL A 99 -2.20 -0.50 6.58
CA VAL A 99 -2.98 0.70 6.20
C VAL A 99 -2.06 1.85 5.82
N LEU A 100 -1.06 2.13 6.67
CA LEU A 100 -0.08 3.20 6.44
C LEU A 100 0.66 3.03 5.11
N PHE A 101 1.20 1.84 4.85
CA PHE A 101 1.99 1.59 3.65
C PHE A 101 1.14 1.57 2.38
N ASN A 102 -0.11 1.11 2.44
CA ASN A 102 -1.00 1.23 1.29
C ASN A 102 -1.24 2.69 0.91
N LEU A 103 -1.54 3.54 1.90
CA LEU A 103 -1.70 4.99 1.68
C LEU A 103 -0.40 5.63 1.17
N LYS A 104 0.74 5.32 1.81
CA LYS A 104 2.07 5.83 1.42
C LYS A 104 2.40 5.48 -0.04
N GLU A 105 2.17 4.24 -0.46
CA GLU A 105 2.48 3.80 -1.81
C GLU A 105 1.51 4.32 -2.88
N ARG A 106 0.22 4.42 -2.55
CA ARG A 106 -0.79 5.04 -3.43
C ARG A 106 -0.48 6.52 -3.62
N TYR A 107 -0.15 7.22 -2.54
CA TYR A 107 0.24 8.62 -2.57
C TYR A 107 1.53 8.85 -3.36
N ALA A 108 2.58 8.03 -3.16
CA ALA A 108 3.81 8.08 -3.96
C ALA A 108 3.56 7.84 -5.46
N SER A 109 2.46 7.18 -5.78
CA SER A 109 1.97 6.92 -7.13
C SER A 109 0.99 7.98 -7.67
N TRP A 110 0.80 9.09 -6.94
CA TRP A 110 -0.16 10.17 -7.21
C TRP A 110 -1.64 9.76 -7.18
N MET A 111 -1.97 8.67 -6.49
CA MET A 111 -3.34 8.24 -6.25
C MET A 111 -3.76 8.68 -4.84
N ILE A 112 -4.49 9.78 -4.74
CA ILE A 112 -4.80 10.43 -3.44
C ILE A 112 -6.05 9.92 -2.75
N TYR A 113 -6.91 9.21 -3.48
CA TYR A 113 -8.16 8.63 -2.97
C TYR A 113 -7.96 7.15 -2.66
N THR A 114 -8.34 6.72 -1.46
CA THR A 114 -8.32 5.31 -1.05
C THR A 114 -9.51 5.02 -0.15
N TYR A 115 -10.26 3.96 -0.42
CA TYR A 115 -11.34 3.52 0.45
C TYR A 115 -10.79 2.70 1.63
N SER A 116 -11.52 2.79 2.74
CA SER A 116 -11.37 1.94 3.91
C SER A 116 -12.77 1.53 4.36
N GLY A 117 -13.34 0.56 3.67
CA GLY A 117 -14.74 0.20 3.78
C GLY A 117 -15.63 1.39 3.38
N LEU A 118 -16.42 1.89 4.33
CA LEU A 118 -17.32 3.02 4.09
C LEU A 118 -16.60 4.38 4.02
N PHE A 119 -15.36 4.47 4.48
CA PHE A 119 -14.63 5.73 4.52
C PHE A 119 -13.89 5.98 3.22
N CYS A 120 -13.94 7.22 2.72
CA CYS A 120 -13.07 7.71 1.67
C CYS A 120 -11.92 8.51 2.29
N VAL A 121 -10.70 7.97 2.23
CA VAL A 121 -9.48 8.64 2.70
C VAL A 121 -8.92 9.48 1.56
N VAL A 122 -8.66 10.75 1.84
CA VAL A 122 -8.09 11.71 0.88
C VAL A 122 -6.81 12.30 1.45
N VAL A 123 -5.70 12.15 0.72
CA VAL A 123 -4.40 12.72 1.09
C VAL A 123 -4.14 13.99 0.28
N ASN A 124 -3.77 15.09 0.94
CA ASN A 124 -3.48 16.35 0.25
C ASN A 124 -2.32 16.18 -0.75
N PRO A 125 -2.52 16.39 -2.06
CA PRO A 125 -1.48 16.20 -3.08
C PRO A 125 -0.38 17.26 -3.06
N TYR A 126 -0.62 18.43 -2.45
CA TYR A 126 0.23 19.62 -2.58
C TYR A 126 0.59 19.99 -4.03
N LYS A 127 -0.21 19.52 -4.98
CA LYS A 127 -0.01 19.65 -6.42
C LYS A 127 -1.35 19.58 -7.13
N TRP A 128 -1.49 20.33 -8.22
CA TRP A 128 -2.67 20.27 -9.06
C TRP A 128 -2.71 18.95 -9.85
N LEU A 129 -3.87 18.28 -9.84
CA LEU A 129 -4.12 17.01 -10.54
C LEU A 129 -5.36 17.16 -11.42
N PRO A 130 -5.40 16.57 -12.63
CA PRO A 130 -6.53 16.69 -13.57
C PRO A 130 -7.76 15.84 -13.18
N VAL A 131 -7.87 15.42 -11.91
CA VAL A 131 -8.93 14.52 -11.42
C VAL A 131 -10.27 15.22 -11.17
N TYR A 132 -10.33 16.53 -11.37
CA TYR A 132 -11.52 17.37 -11.15
C TYR A 132 -12.11 17.92 -12.44
N ASP A 133 -11.58 17.51 -13.61
CA ASP A 133 -12.03 18.00 -14.90
C ASP A 133 -13.44 17.49 -15.25
N ALA A 134 -14.14 18.21 -16.12
CA ALA A 134 -15.52 17.88 -16.53
C ALA A 134 -15.66 16.45 -17.09
N VAL A 135 -14.61 15.93 -17.75
CA VAL A 135 -14.56 14.55 -18.25
C VAL A 135 -14.68 13.54 -17.10
N VAL A 136 -14.04 13.82 -15.95
CA VAL A 136 -14.06 12.94 -14.77
C VAL A 136 -15.42 13.02 -14.08
N VAL A 137 -16.00 14.22 -13.99
CA VAL A 137 -17.36 14.41 -13.48
C VAL A 137 -18.37 13.61 -14.30
N ALA A 138 -18.27 13.65 -15.62
CA ALA A 138 -19.14 12.87 -16.51
C ALA A 138 -18.89 11.36 -16.35
N ALA A 139 -17.64 10.92 -16.22
CA ALA A 139 -17.29 9.51 -16.08
C ALA A 139 -17.76 8.88 -14.75
N TYR A 140 -17.85 9.65 -13.67
CA TYR A 140 -18.39 9.19 -12.38
C TYR A 140 -19.92 9.33 -12.27
N ARG A 141 -20.59 9.87 -13.29
CA ARG A 141 -22.04 9.98 -13.30
C ARG A 141 -22.67 8.61 -13.56
N GLY A 142 -23.29 8.04 -12.53
CA GLY A 142 -24.16 6.86 -12.62
C GLY A 142 -25.54 7.17 -13.18
#